data_AF-G5H813-F1
#
_entry.id   AF-G5H813-F1
#
_cell.length_a   1.000
_cell.length_b   1.000
_cell.length_c   1.000
_cell.angle_alpha   90.00
_cell.angle_beta   90.00
_cell.angle_gamma   90.00
#
_symmetry.space_group_name_H-M   'P 1'
#
loop_
_entity.id
_entity.type
_entity.pdbx_description
1 polymer ?
#
loop_
_entity_poly.entity_id
_entity_poly.type
_entity_poly.pdbx_seq_one_letter_code
_entity_poly.pdbx_strand_id
1 'polypeptide(L)'
;MQIVKYPPIYSPAFGEVVFQISAAAEELLELDILANDQTTVIGKKRFRGSTLYRVNVAGYGRRQIEVTPQRPAAFSFAFPDKRIINLTLRSGNVRAATVMSAGTKQLDSYAKLSGSPDTIPISASQQDEFTILVDDGIPLSAEARLTGPDHNTTLTAIASTTAAGLTSICLNMPHLDTKLRALGKGSLNDYETLEIGVMIETDQLLSQKYRLVPDSPDHIRLCWWNSFGQIDYYTMLRSVSDTFKVDKTRIYTQEGYKTIHTRGETAMRLISDFVTAQTMTWISEIIASPRVWIDHGNRIEPVEIVTDRIITSSDNLLQLEIELVKSERTVYPHL
;
A
#
# COMPACT_ATOMS: atom_id res chain seq x y z
N MET A 1 26.48 28.51 -7.77
CA MET A 1 25.91 27.19 -7.37
C MET A 1 25.95 26.12 -8.49
N GLN A 2 26.22 24.85 -8.15
CA GLN A 2 26.13 23.65 -9.00
C GLN A 2 25.61 22.44 -8.19
N ILE A 3 24.80 21.57 -8.80
CA ILE A 3 24.44 20.27 -8.20
C ILE A 3 25.56 19.27 -8.50
N VAL A 4 26.14 18.69 -7.45
CA VAL A 4 27.27 17.76 -7.57
C VAL A 4 26.87 16.31 -7.28
N LYS A 5 25.75 16.07 -6.60
CA LYS A 5 25.18 14.74 -6.40
C LYS A 5 23.66 14.78 -6.34
N TYR A 6 23.04 13.86 -7.08
CA TYR A 6 21.62 13.59 -7.02
C TYR A 6 21.33 12.42 -6.08
N PRO A 7 20.21 12.44 -5.35
CA PRO A 7 19.73 11.24 -4.67
C PRO A 7 19.34 10.16 -5.70
N PRO A 8 19.42 8.86 -5.34
CA PRO A 8 18.87 7.80 -6.17
C PRO A 8 17.39 8.04 -6.49
N ILE A 9 16.98 7.74 -7.72
CA ILE A 9 15.57 7.81 -8.13
C ILE A 9 14.80 6.75 -7.33
N TYR A 10 13.56 7.07 -6.94
CA TYR A 10 12.68 6.25 -6.10
C TYR A 10 13.21 5.98 -4.69
N SER A 11 14.08 6.86 -4.20
CA SER A 11 14.51 6.83 -2.80
C SER A 11 13.29 6.92 -1.85
N PRO A 12 13.26 6.14 -0.76
CA PRO A 12 12.18 6.17 0.22
C PRO A 12 12.03 7.56 0.87
N ALA A 13 10.82 8.14 0.86
CA ALA A 13 10.57 9.43 1.51
C ALA A 13 10.64 9.37 3.05
N PHE A 14 10.65 8.16 3.63
CA PHE A 14 10.85 7.94 5.06
C PHE A 14 12.33 7.85 5.47
N GLY A 15 13.25 7.80 4.49
CA GLY A 15 14.70 7.93 4.69
C GLY A 15 15.25 9.32 4.41
N GLU A 16 16.56 9.40 4.12
CA GLU A 16 17.20 10.63 3.64
C GLU A 16 17.18 10.72 2.11
N VAL A 17 16.72 11.85 1.57
CA VAL A 17 16.75 12.13 0.13
C VAL A 17 17.56 13.41 -0.09
N VAL A 18 18.85 13.25 -0.36
CA VAL A 18 19.84 14.32 -0.25
C VAL A 18 20.43 14.71 -1.60
N PHE A 19 20.29 15.99 -1.94
CA PHE A 19 21.12 16.61 -2.97
C PHE A 19 22.40 17.15 -2.33
N GLN A 20 23.53 17.01 -3.03
CA GLN A 20 24.74 17.75 -2.70
C GLN A 20 24.92 18.91 -3.67
N ILE A 21 25.15 20.09 -3.10
CA ILE A 21 25.20 21.36 -3.83
C ILE A 21 26.51 22.06 -3.50
N SER A 22 27.26 22.42 -4.53
CA SER A 22 28.45 23.26 -4.43
C SER A 22 28.11 24.72 -4.72
N ALA A 23 28.65 25.65 -3.96
CA ALA A 23 28.50 27.10 -4.16
C ALA A 23 29.72 27.83 -3.57
N ALA A 24 29.90 29.12 -3.88
CA ALA A 24 30.99 29.88 -3.25
C ALA A 24 30.66 30.11 -1.75
N ALA A 25 31.68 30.13 -0.88
CA ALA A 25 31.46 30.24 0.57
C ALA A 25 30.68 31.50 0.97
N GLU A 26 30.91 32.60 0.26
CA GLU A 26 30.24 33.89 0.48
C GLU A 26 28.88 34.01 -0.21
N GLU A 27 28.56 33.11 -1.14
CA GLU A 27 27.29 33.09 -1.88
C GLU A 27 26.13 32.74 -0.92
N LEU A 28 25.10 33.59 -0.86
CA LEU A 28 23.84 33.24 -0.22
C LEU A 28 23.08 32.29 -1.16
N LEU A 29 22.97 31.04 -0.77
CA LEU A 29 22.23 30.03 -1.52
C LEU A 29 20.77 29.99 -1.05
N GLU A 30 19.86 30.40 -1.93
CA GLU A 30 18.41 30.27 -1.72
C GLU A 30 17.85 29.15 -2.59
N LEU A 31 17.13 28.21 -1.98
CA LEU A 31 16.52 27.08 -2.67
C LEU A 31 15.01 27.13 -2.49
N ASP A 32 14.29 27.07 -3.60
CA ASP A 32 12.88 26.70 -3.62
C ASP A 32 12.76 25.19 -3.84
N ILE A 33 11.85 24.54 -3.13
CA ILE A 33 11.45 23.15 -3.31
C ILE A 33 10.06 23.17 -3.93
N LEU A 34 9.97 22.69 -5.16
CA LEU A 34 8.77 22.71 -5.98
C LEU A 34 8.10 21.34 -6.00
N ALA A 35 6.77 21.33 -6.01
CA ALA A 35 5.95 20.13 -6.21
C ALA A 35 6.09 19.55 -7.63
N ASN A 36 5.34 18.49 -7.91
CA ASN A 36 5.34 17.79 -9.21
C ASN A 36 5.01 18.74 -10.39
N ASP A 37 4.16 19.73 -10.19
CA ASP A 37 3.80 20.75 -11.19
C ASP A 37 4.94 21.73 -11.53
N GLN A 38 6.08 21.62 -10.86
CA GLN A 38 7.26 22.49 -10.97
C GLN A 38 6.97 24.00 -10.82
N THR A 39 5.85 24.37 -10.21
CA THR A 39 5.41 25.75 -10.06
C THR A 39 5.04 26.06 -8.61
N THR A 40 4.39 25.13 -7.93
CA THR A 40 4.00 25.27 -6.53
C THR A 40 5.22 25.10 -5.62
N VAL A 41 5.58 26.16 -4.89
CA VAL A 41 6.64 26.12 -3.88
C VAL A 41 6.10 25.49 -2.59
N ILE A 42 6.59 24.30 -2.25
CA ILE A 42 6.21 23.57 -1.03
C ILE A 42 7.24 23.71 0.09
N GLY A 43 8.35 24.40 -0.16
CA GLY A 43 9.40 24.62 0.81
C GLY A 43 10.47 25.58 0.34
N LYS A 44 11.18 26.19 1.29
CA LYS A 44 12.37 27.00 1.04
C LYS A 44 13.49 26.64 2.00
N LYS A 45 14.74 26.75 1.55
CA LYS A 45 15.94 26.62 2.38
C LYS A 45 16.95 27.71 2.01
N ARG A 46 17.72 28.17 3.00
CA ARG A 46 18.75 29.19 2.84
C ARG A 46 20.04 28.72 3.48
N PHE A 47 21.17 28.91 2.80
CA PHE A 47 22.48 28.51 3.28
C PHE A 47 23.54 29.57 2.96
N ARG A 48 24.60 29.65 3.77
CA ARG A 48 25.78 30.49 3.55
C ARG A 48 26.96 29.94 4.37
N GLY A 49 28.20 30.27 4.00
CA GLY A 49 29.39 30.01 4.81
C GLY A 49 30.04 28.64 4.59
N SER A 50 29.62 27.87 3.58
CA SER A 50 30.26 26.62 3.16
C SER A 50 30.38 26.56 1.64
N THR A 51 31.31 25.76 1.14
CA THR A 51 31.42 25.46 -0.29
C THR A 51 30.62 24.24 -0.72
N LEU A 52 30.15 23.42 0.23
CA LEU A 52 29.36 22.22 0.00
C LEU A 52 28.19 22.14 0.98
N TYR A 53 26.99 21.92 0.46
CA TYR A 53 25.75 21.81 1.24
C TYR A 53 25.05 20.48 0.97
N ARG A 54 24.54 19.86 2.04
CA ARG A 54 23.68 18.66 1.99
C ARG A 54 22.23 19.10 2.20
N VAL A 55 21.40 18.89 1.18
CA VAL A 55 20.01 19.35 1.18
C VAL A 55 19.08 18.15 1.18
N ASN A 56 18.60 17.76 2.36
CA ASN A 56 17.59 16.72 2.50
C ASN A 56 16.20 17.28 2.18
N VAL A 57 15.51 16.67 1.22
CA VAL A 57 14.16 17.03 0.76
C VAL A 57 13.07 16.03 1.15
N ALA A 58 13.42 14.94 1.84
CA ALA A 58 12.49 13.83 2.15
C ALA A 58 11.21 14.30 2.87
N GLY A 59 11.35 15.18 3.88
CA GLY A 59 10.21 15.70 4.64
C GLY A 59 9.22 16.55 3.82
N TYR A 60 9.65 17.12 2.68
CA TYR A 60 8.75 17.83 1.77
C TYR A 60 7.96 16.83 0.91
N GLY A 61 8.61 15.76 0.46
CA GLY A 61 7.95 14.67 -0.26
C GLY A 61 6.94 13.93 0.60
N ARG A 62 7.32 13.60 1.84
CA ARG A 62 6.47 12.87 2.80
C ARG A 62 5.12 13.52 3.03
N ARG A 63 5.05 14.86 3.01
CA ARG A 63 3.79 15.60 3.18
C ARG A 63 2.87 15.56 1.97
N GLN A 64 3.39 15.14 0.81
CA GLN A 64 2.62 15.00 -0.43
C GLN A 64 2.15 13.56 -0.66
N ILE A 65 2.65 12.59 0.13
CA ILE A 65 2.30 11.18 -0.02
C ILE A 65 0.88 10.93 0.46
N GLU A 66 0.12 10.22 -0.37
CA GLU A 66 -1.19 9.70 -0.03
C GLU A 66 -1.32 8.31 -0.64
N VAL A 67 -1.19 7.29 0.22
CA VAL A 67 -1.34 5.88 -0.20
C VAL A 67 -2.74 5.42 0.18
N THR A 68 -3.53 5.03 -0.81
CA THR A 68 -4.89 4.49 -0.66
C THR A 68 -5.12 3.34 -1.65
N PRO A 69 -5.87 2.29 -1.27
CA PRO A 69 -6.30 1.20 -2.18
C PRO A 69 -6.88 1.68 -3.51
N GLN A 70 -6.55 0.99 -4.60
CA GLN A 70 -7.14 1.25 -5.93
C GLN A 70 -8.39 0.38 -6.13
N ARG A 71 -9.53 0.98 -6.43
CA ARG A 71 -10.81 0.27 -6.62
C ARG A 71 -11.49 0.60 -7.95
N PRO A 72 -10.87 0.24 -9.09
CA PRO A 72 -11.56 0.33 -10.37
C PRO A 72 -12.77 -0.63 -10.40
N ALA A 73 -13.82 -0.24 -11.11
CA ALA A 73 -15.02 -1.05 -11.27
C ALA A 73 -14.79 -2.34 -12.08
N ALA A 74 -13.66 -2.41 -12.80
CA ALA A 74 -13.28 -3.53 -13.65
C ALA A 74 -11.87 -4.01 -13.29
N PHE A 75 -11.54 -5.23 -13.71
CA PHE A 75 -10.15 -5.67 -13.78
C PHE A 75 -9.40 -4.74 -14.74
N SER A 76 -8.47 -3.94 -14.23
CA SER A 76 -7.78 -2.91 -15.01
C SER A 76 -6.37 -2.61 -14.50
N PHE A 77 -5.61 -1.90 -15.32
CA PHE A 77 -4.44 -1.17 -14.84
C PHE A 77 -4.91 0.14 -14.19
N ALA A 78 -4.23 0.55 -13.12
CA ALA A 78 -4.40 1.84 -12.46
C ALA A 78 -3.04 2.48 -12.23
N PHE A 79 -2.99 3.81 -12.27
CA PHE A 79 -1.77 4.59 -12.07
C PHE A 79 -1.94 5.38 -10.76
N PRO A 80 -1.48 4.82 -9.63
CA PRO A 80 -1.75 5.42 -8.33
C PRO A 80 -0.98 6.73 -8.17
N ASP A 81 -1.73 7.83 -8.23
CA ASP A 81 -1.20 9.14 -7.90
C ASP A 81 -0.71 9.19 -6.45
N LYS A 82 0.25 10.06 -6.16
CA LYS A 82 0.75 10.37 -4.80
C LYS A 82 1.40 9.22 -4.03
N ARG A 83 1.58 8.02 -4.61
CA ARG A 83 2.49 6.97 -4.08
C ARG A 83 3.94 7.20 -4.49
N ILE A 84 4.14 7.96 -5.57
CA ILE A 84 5.43 8.52 -5.99
C ILE A 84 5.33 10.04 -6.02
N ILE A 85 6.37 10.71 -5.50
CA ILE A 85 6.46 12.16 -5.45
C ILE A 85 7.65 12.65 -6.26
N ASN A 86 7.36 13.42 -7.30
CA ASN A 86 8.35 14.20 -8.02
C ASN A 86 8.53 15.55 -7.32
N LEU A 87 9.78 15.90 -6.99
CA LEU A 87 10.15 17.22 -6.49
C LEU A 87 11.25 17.83 -7.34
N THR A 88 11.24 19.16 -7.42
CA THR A 88 12.32 19.92 -8.07
C THR A 88 12.92 20.94 -7.11
N LEU A 89 14.23 20.89 -6.91
CA LEU A 89 14.98 21.98 -6.31
C LEU A 89 15.26 23.05 -7.37
N ARG A 90 15.04 24.31 -7.02
CA ARG A 90 15.32 25.46 -7.88
C ARG A 90 16.12 26.53 -7.14
N SER A 91 17.13 27.08 -7.82
CA SER A 91 17.83 28.31 -7.43
C SER A 91 18.19 29.10 -8.67
N GLY A 92 17.59 30.28 -8.82
CA GLY A 92 17.65 31.03 -10.08
C GLY A 92 17.27 30.14 -11.27
N ASN A 93 18.22 29.96 -12.19
CA ASN A 93 18.05 29.13 -13.39
C ASN A 93 18.44 27.65 -13.20
N VAL A 94 19.06 27.29 -12.07
CA VAL A 94 19.47 25.92 -11.79
C VAL A 94 18.26 25.13 -11.28
N ARG A 95 18.00 23.97 -11.89
CA ARG A 95 16.96 23.03 -11.46
C ARG A 95 17.52 21.63 -11.28
N ALA A 96 17.02 20.91 -10.29
CA ALA A 96 17.40 19.53 -10.00
C ALA A 96 16.16 18.75 -9.55
N ALA A 97 15.77 17.73 -10.32
CA ALA A 97 14.60 16.92 -10.01
C ALA A 97 15.00 15.62 -9.32
N THR A 98 14.10 15.09 -8.50
CA THR A 98 14.17 13.72 -8.00
C THR A 98 12.77 13.15 -7.85
N VAL A 99 12.69 11.83 -7.79
CA VAL A 99 11.48 11.06 -7.61
C VAL A 99 11.64 10.23 -6.36
N MET A 100 10.65 10.23 -5.48
CA MET A 100 10.66 9.50 -4.21
C MET A 100 9.48 8.56 -4.13
N SER A 101 9.66 7.45 -3.41
CA SER A 101 8.60 6.47 -3.15
C SER A 101 7.98 6.66 -1.76
N ALA A 102 6.74 6.19 -1.62
CA ALA A 102 6.03 6.13 -0.35
C ALA A 102 6.52 5.02 0.60
N GLY A 103 7.48 4.19 0.19
CA GLY A 103 7.98 3.08 0.99
C GLY A 103 9.05 3.48 2.01
N THR A 104 9.59 2.45 2.65
CA THR A 104 10.87 2.45 3.37
C THR A 104 11.97 1.71 2.58
N LYS A 105 11.60 0.96 1.54
CA LYS A 105 12.51 0.23 0.66
C LYS A 105 12.74 0.97 -0.66
N GLN A 106 13.96 0.86 -1.16
CA GLN A 106 14.29 1.26 -2.53
C GLN A 106 13.47 0.41 -3.50
N LEU A 107 12.99 1.04 -4.58
CA LEU A 107 12.24 0.35 -5.62
C LEU A 107 13.17 -0.03 -6.77
N ASP A 108 12.99 -1.26 -7.24
CA ASP A 108 13.62 -1.77 -8.46
C ASP A 108 12.57 -1.83 -9.58
N SER A 109 12.99 -1.43 -10.78
CA SER A 109 12.15 -1.50 -11.97
C SER A 109 11.76 -2.95 -12.25
N TYR A 110 10.52 -3.16 -12.70
CA TYR A 110 9.98 -4.48 -13.07
C TYR A 110 9.93 -5.53 -11.96
N ALA A 111 10.25 -5.18 -10.72
CA ALA A 111 10.02 -6.02 -9.57
C ALA A 111 8.59 -5.83 -9.03
N LYS A 112 8.00 -6.93 -8.57
CA LYS A 112 6.76 -6.90 -7.79
C LYS A 112 7.01 -6.18 -6.47
N LEU A 113 6.28 -5.08 -6.24
CA LEU A 113 6.44 -4.22 -5.07
C LEU A 113 5.62 -4.71 -3.87
N SER A 114 5.80 -5.98 -3.53
CA SER A 114 5.06 -6.67 -2.47
C SER A 114 5.88 -7.84 -1.92
N GLY A 115 5.75 -8.10 -0.62
CA GLY A 115 6.34 -9.27 0.03
C GLY A 115 5.49 -10.55 -0.09
N SER A 116 4.35 -10.49 -0.77
CA SER A 116 3.41 -11.60 -0.84
C SER A 116 4.01 -12.85 -1.47
N PRO A 117 3.64 -14.05 -0.97
CA PRO A 117 4.13 -15.31 -1.51
C PRO A 117 3.59 -15.56 -2.92
N ASP A 118 4.15 -16.57 -3.58
CA ASP A 118 3.81 -16.92 -4.96
C ASP A 118 2.33 -17.22 -5.14
N THR A 119 1.69 -17.81 -4.12
CA THR A 119 0.26 -18.14 -4.12
C THR A 119 -0.43 -17.58 -2.89
N ILE A 120 -1.51 -16.82 -3.09
CA ILE A 120 -2.34 -16.26 -2.01
C ILE A 120 -3.80 -16.69 -2.14
N PRO A 121 -4.53 -16.90 -1.03
CA PRO A 121 -5.96 -17.19 -1.10
C PRO A 121 -6.76 -15.95 -1.47
N ILE A 122 -7.77 -16.12 -2.33
CA ILE A 122 -8.74 -15.09 -2.67
C ILE A 122 -10.10 -15.73 -2.99
N SER A 123 -11.20 -15.06 -2.65
CA SER A 123 -12.54 -15.51 -2.99
C SER A 123 -13.17 -14.71 -4.13
N ALA A 124 -14.29 -15.22 -4.67
CA ALA A 124 -14.97 -14.62 -5.82
C ALA A 124 -15.53 -13.20 -5.54
N SER A 125 -15.78 -12.85 -4.28
CA SER A 125 -16.24 -11.52 -3.88
C SER A 125 -15.11 -10.49 -3.63
N GLN A 126 -13.85 -10.94 -3.58
CA GLN A 126 -12.73 -10.13 -3.13
C GLN A 126 -12.01 -9.38 -4.26
N GLN A 127 -11.20 -8.42 -3.87
CA GLN A 127 -10.31 -7.68 -4.76
C GLN A 127 -8.87 -7.78 -4.28
N ASP A 128 -7.96 -7.53 -5.22
CA ASP A 128 -6.52 -7.48 -4.96
C ASP A 128 -5.87 -6.40 -5.83
N GLU A 129 -4.68 -5.97 -5.45
CA GLU A 129 -3.83 -5.17 -6.30
C GLU A 129 -2.37 -5.54 -6.06
N PHE A 130 -1.58 -5.51 -7.11
CA PHE A 130 -0.13 -5.52 -6.98
C PHE A 130 0.47 -4.52 -7.95
N THR A 131 1.55 -3.88 -7.53
CA THR A 131 2.15 -2.77 -8.26
C THR A 131 3.54 -3.13 -8.72
N ILE A 132 3.89 -2.60 -9.89
CA ILE A 132 5.25 -2.60 -10.44
C ILE A 132 5.67 -1.20 -10.82
N LEU A 133 6.98 -1.01 -10.86
CA LEU A 133 7.60 0.18 -11.40
C LEU A 133 8.02 -0.07 -12.86
N VAL A 134 7.55 0.78 -13.78
CA VAL A 134 7.84 0.70 -15.23
C VAL A 134 8.57 1.96 -15.66
N ASP A 135 9.85 1.85 -16.04
CA ASP A 135 10.70 3.02 -16.27
C ASP A 135 10.83 3.45 -17.74
N ASP A 136 10.57 2.57 -18.70
CA ASP A 136 10.79 2.83 -20.13
C ASP A 136 9.51 3.23 -20.89
N GLY A 137 8.35 3.21 -20.23
CA GLY A 137 7.08 3.57 -20.86
C GLY A 137 6.42 2.47 -21.68
N ILE A 138 6.99 1.25 -21.72
CA ILE A 138 6.50 0.17 -22.59
C ILE A 138 5.12 -0.30 -22.10
N PRO A 139 4.11 -0.36 -22.99
CA PRO A 139 2.79 -0.86 -22.65
C PRO A 139 2.83 -2.30 -22.11
N LEU A 140 2.11 -2.52 -21.02
CA LEU A 140 1.88 -3.83 -20.43
C LEU A 140 0.53 -4.41 -20.87
N SER A 141 0.45 -5.74 -20.85
CA SER A 141 -0.83 -6.45 -20.85
C SER A 141 -0.93 -7.43 -19.69
N ALA A 142 -2.15 -7.78 -19.29
CA ALA A 142 -2.39 -8.76 -18.25
C ALA A 142 -3.29 -9.89 -18.74
N GLU A 143 -2.88 -11.11 -18.43
CA GLU A 143 -3.61 -12.34 -18.75
C GLU A 143 -4.05 -13.03 -17.47
N ALA A 144 -5.33 -13.40 -17.42
CA ALA A 144 -5.88 -14.23 -16.37
C ALA A 144 -5.96 -15.68 -16.85
N ARG A 145 -5.18 -16.56 -16.24
CA ARG A 145 -5.13 -17.99 -16.54
C ARG A 145 -5.80 -18.75 -15.40
N LEU A 146 -6.92 -19.38 -15.68
CA LEU A 146 -7.69 -20.16 -14.71
C LEU A 146 -7.54 -21.65 -14.98
N THR A 147 -7.34 -22.41 -13.91
CA THR A 147 -7.17 -23.86 -13.95
C THR A 147 -8.21 -24.47 -13.01
N GLY A 148 -9.04 -25.36 -13.55
CA GLY A 148 -10.04 -26.12 -12.80
C GLY A 148 -9.92 -27.61 -13.07
N PRO A 149 -10.74 -28.45 -12.41
CA PRO A 149 -10.65 -29.91 -12.51
C PRO A 149 -10.89 -30.42 -13.94
N ASP A 150 -11.87 -29.81 -14.64
CA ASP A 150 -12.37 -30.30 -15.92
C ASP A 150 -11.86 -29.48 -17.12
N HIS A 151 -11.34 -28.27 -16.90
CA HIS A 151 -10.91 -27.38 -17.98
C HIS A 151 -10.00 -26.24 -17.50
N ASN A 152 -9.22 -25.73 -18.45
CA ASN A 152 -8.39 -24.53 -18.28
C ASN A 152 -8.91 -23.43 -19.21
N THR A 153 -8.92 -22.21 -18.71
CA THR A 153 -9.38 -21.03 -19.46
C THR A 153 -8.36 -19.92 -19.34
N THR A 154 -7.94 -19.36 -20.48
CA THR A 154 -7.14 -18.12 -20.52
C THR A 154 -8.02 -16.98 -20.99
N LEU A 155 -8.03 -15.90 -20.22
CA LEU A 155 -8.65 -14.63 -20.58
C LEU A 155 -7.53 -13.59 -20.75
N THR A 156 -7.24 -13.20 -21.98
CA THR A 156 -6.47 -11.98 -22.23
C THR A 156 -7.33 -10.79 -21.82
N ALA A 157 -6.94 -10.11 -20.75
CA ALA A 157 -7.91 -9.35 -19.99
C ALA A 157 -7.89 -7.88 -20.31
N ILE A 158 -6.70 -7.27 -20.43
CA ILE A 158 -6.53 -5.83 -20.54
C ILE A 158 -5.12 -5.48 -21.04
N ALA A 159 -5.01 -4.40 -21.79
CA ALA A 159 -3.74 -3.77 -22.13
C ALA A 159 -3.75 -2.34 -21.57
N SER A 160 -2.61 -1.91 -21.04
CA SER A 160 -2.36 -0.51 -20.76
C SER A 160 -2.03 0.22 -22.08
N THR A 161 -2.45 1.48 -22.22
CA THR A 161 -2.12 2.30 -23.40
C THR A 161 -0.75 2.96 -23.27
N THR A 162 -0.27 3.16 -22.04
CA THR A 162 1.10 3.54 -21.65
C THR A 162 1.30 3.09 -20.22
N ALA A 163 2.47 2.55 -19.87
CA ALA A 163 2.83 2.24 -18.49
C ALA A 163 4.14 2.95 -18.15
N ALA A 164 4.07 4.02 -17.37
CA ALA A 164 5.23 4.79 -16.93
C ALA A 164 5.10 5.12 -15.44
N GLY A 165 6.17 4.92 -14.67
CA GLY A 165 6.16 5.02 -13.22
C GLY A 165 5.44 3.85 -12.56
N LEU A 166 4.71 4.09 -11.47
CA LEU A 166 3.95 3.04 -10.80
C LEU A 166 2.74 2.62 -11.62
N THR A 167 2.65 1.33 -11.89
CA THR A 167 1.53 0.70 -12.57
C THR A 167 0.97 -0.40 -11.68
N SER A 168 -0.27 -0.24 -11.23
CA SER A 168 -0.98 -1.21 -10.38
C SER A 168 -1.92 -2.06 -11.22
N ILE A 169 -1.82 -3.37 -11.07
CA ILE A 169 -2.75 -4.33 -11.64
C ILE A 169 -3.82 -4.56 -10.59
N CYS A 170 -5.05 -4.09 -10.85
CA CYS A 170 -6.15 -4.14 -9.89
C CYS A 170 -7.11 -5.27 -10.26
N LEU A 171 -7.04 -6.37 -9.52
CA LEU A 171 -7.89 -7.54 -9.71
C LEU A 171 -9.26 -7.31 -9.05
N ASN A 172 -10.31 -7.35 -9.87
CA ASN A 172 -11.69 -7.31 -9.42
C ASN A 172 -12.37 -8.65 -9.74
N MET A 173 -12.46 -9.54 -8.74
CA MET A 173 -12.98 -10.90 -8.92
C MET A 173 -14.46 -10.91 -9.34
N PRO A 174 -15.37 -10.08 -8.78
CA PRO A 174 -16.74 -10.00 -9.26
C PRO A 174 -16.87 -9.63 -10.75
N HIS A 175 -16.04 -8.69 -11.22
CA HIS A 175 -16.00 -8.32 -12.63
C HIS A 175 -15.44 -9.46 -13.50
N LEU A 176 -14.39 -10.14 -13.05
CA LEU A 176 -13.80 -11.28 -13.75
C LEU A 176 -14.80 -12.45 -13.87
N ASP A 177 -15.53 -12.76 -12.80
CA ASP A 177 -16.60 -13.75 -12.76
C ASP A 177 -17.74 -13.42 -13.74
N THR A 178 -18.14 -12.14 -13.78
CA THR A 178 -19.13 -11.65 -14.76
C THR A 178 -18.64 -11.84 -16.19
N LYS A 179 -17.37 -11.56 -16.47
CA LYS A 179 -16.75 -11.76 -17.79
C LYS A 179 -16.69 -13.24 -18.18
N LEU A 180 -16.36 -14.13 -17.25
CA LEU A 180 -16.37 -15.58 -17.48
C LEU A 180 -17.77 -16.09 -17.87
N ARG A 181 -18.80 -15.71 -17.11
CA ARG A 181 -20.18 -16.10 -17.42
C ARG A 181 -20.65 -15.56 -18.77
N ALA A 182 -20.34 -14.30 -19.08
CA ALA A 182 -20.68 -13.69 -20.37
C ALA A 182 -20.03 -14.40 -21.56
N LEU A 183 -18.86 -15.01 -21.38
CA LEU A 183 -18.16 -15.80 -22.39
C LEU A 183 -18.57 -17.28 -22.42
N GLY A 184 -19.52 -17.70 -21.59
CA GLY A 184 -19.95 -19.09 -21.46
C GLY A 184 -18.86 -20.00 -20.86
N LYS A 185 -17.97 -19.45 -20.04
CA LYS A 185 -16.82 -20.15 -19.42
C LYS A 185 -17.06 -20.55 -17.96
N GLY A 186 -18.33 -20.55 -17.52
CA GLY A 186 -18.70 -20.84 -16.14
C GLY A 186 -18.50 -19.66 -15.20
N SER A 187 -18.32 -19.97 -13.91
CA SER A 187 -18.07 -19.04 -12.81
C SER A 187 -16.68 -19.28 -12.22
N LEU A 188 -16.13 -18.30 -11.50
CA LEU A 188 -14.88 -18.47 -10.75
C LEU A 188 -14.91 -19.68 -9.80
N ASN A 189 -16.07 -20.03 -9.26
CA ASN A 189 -16.23 -21.19 -8.38
C ASN A 189 -16.00 -22.54 -9.08
N ASP A 190 -15.97 -22.57 -10.42
CA ASP A 190 -15.70 -23.78 -11.21
C ASP A 190 -14.18 -24.04 -11.38
N TYR A 191 -13.33 -23.12 -10.88
CA TYR A 191 -11.88 -23.18 -10.98
C TYR A 191 -11.24 -23.29 -9.59
N GLU A 192 -10.04 -23.86 -9.53
CA GLU A 192 -9.28 -24.00 -8.28
C GLU A 192 -8.22 -22.91 -8.11
N THR A 193 -7.64 -22.46 -9.22
CA THR A 193 -6.56 -21.48 -9.22
C THR A 193 -6.73 -20.44 -10.32
N LEU A 194 -6.18 -19.27 -10.05
CA LEU A 194 -6.08 -18.14 -10.99
C LEU A 194 -4.63 -17.65 -10.98
N GLU A 195 -4.03 -17.44 -12.14
CA GLU A 195 -2.75 -16.76 -12.30
C GLU A 195 -2.96 -15.49 -13.11
N ILE A 196 -2.51 -14.35 -12.57
CA ILE A 196 -2.43 -13.10 -13.32
C ILE A 196 -1.00 -12.95 -13.80
N GLY A 197 -0.78 -13.19 -15.10
CA GLY A 197 0.48 -12.94 -15.79
C GLY A 197 0.54 -11.51 -16.30
N VAL A 198 1.61 -10.79 -16.00
CA VAL A 198 1.91 -9.48 -16.58
C VAL A 198 2.91 -9.67 -17.70
N MET A 199 2.55 -9.19 -18.89
CA MET A 199 3.30 -9.37 -20.11
C MET A 199 3.84 -8.03 -20.62
N ILE A 200 5.08 -8.04 -21.09
CA ILE A 200 5.67 -7.01 -21.94
C ILE A 200 5.77 -7.60 -23.33
N GLU A 201 5.10 -7.00 -24.30
CA GLU A 201 4.98 -7.58 -25.65
C GLU A 201 4.46 -9.03 -25.59
N THR A 202 5.32 -10.01 -25.86
CA THR A 202 5.02 -11.46 -25.78
C THR A 202 5.63 -12.16 -24.59
N ASP A 203 6.50 -11.49 -23.82
CA ASP A 203 7.25 -12.09 -22.73
C ASP A 203 6.57 -11.85 -21.39
N GLN A 204 6.52 -12.91 -20.57
CA GLN A 204 5.98 -12.80 -19.22
C GLN A 204 7.02 -12.19 -18.30
N LEU A 205 6.72 -10.99 -17.81
CA LEU A 205 7.57 -10.29 -16.86
C LEU A 205 7.49 -10.94 -15.47
N LEU A 206 6.26 -11.16 -15.00
CA LEU A 206 5.97 -11.72 -13.67
C LEU A 206 4.56 -12.29 -13.63
N SER A 207 4.24 -13.01 -12.56
CA SER A 207 2.86 -13.37 -12.26
C SER A 207 2.57 -13.42 -10.77
N GLN A 208 1.28 -13.29 -10.44
CA GLN A 208 0.74 -13.61 -9.13
C GLN A 208 -0.23 -14.77 -9.25
N LYS A 209 -0.04 -15.82 -8.45
CA LYS A 209 -0.97 -16.94 -8.37
C LYS A 209 -1.92 -16.78 -7.19
N TYR A 210 -3.10 -17.31 -7.38
CA TYR A 210 -4.19 -17.26 -6.44
C TYR A 210 -4.79 -18.65 -6.30
N ARG A 211 -5.02 -19.06 -5.05
CA ARG A 211 -5.88 -20.20 -4.74
C ARG A 211 -7.29 -19.67 -4.51
N LEU A 212 -8.24 -20.16 -5.29
CA LEU A 212 -9.63 -19.75 -5.17
C LEU A 212 -10.24 -20.44 -3.95
N VAL A 213 -10.82 -19.64 -3.05
CA VAL A 213 -11.45 -20.13 -1.82
C VAL A 213 -12.91 -19.67 -1.75
N PRO A 214 -13.80 -20.43 -1.10
CA PRO A 214 -15.19 -20.00 -0.92
C PRO A 214 -15.28 -18.70 -0.11
N ASP A 215 -16.32 -17.92 -0.39
CA ASP A 215 -16.69 -16.80 0.47
C ASP A 215 -17.16 -17.30 1.84
N SER A 216 -16.84 -16.53 2.89
CA SER A 216 -17.30 -16.78 4.25
C SER A 216 -17.71 -15.46 4.89
N PRO A 217 -18.81 -15.40 5.65
CA PRO A 217 -19.20 -14.20 6.38
C PRO A 217 -18.18 -13.80 7.46
N ASP A 218 -17.34 -14.74 7.89
CA ASP A 218 -16.28 -14.50 8.89
C ASP A 218 -14.97 -14.05 8.23
N HIS A 219 -14.88 -14.05 6.89
CA HIS A 219 -13.71 -13.51 6.19
C HIS A 219 -13.69 -11.99 6.22
N ILE A 220 -12.61 -11.43 6.74
CA ILE A 220 -12.32 -10.01 6.75
C ILE A 220 -11.11 -9.77 5.84
N ARG A 221 -11.36 -9.12 4.69
CA ARG A 221 -10.29 -8.74 3.76
C ARG A 221 -9.62 -7.46 4.28
N LEU A 222 -8.37 -7.58 4.69
CA LEU A 222 -7.55 -6.45 5.09
C LEU A 222 -6.66 -6.02 3.93
N CYS A 223 -6.32 -4.74 3.94
CA CYS A 223 -5.28 -4.20 3.09
C CYS A 223 -4.47 -3.14 3.81
N TRP A 224 -3.20 -3.02 3.46
CA TRP A 224 -2.28 -2.15 4.20
C TRP A 224 -1.19 -1.58 3.31
N TRP A 225 -0.69 -0.42 3.72
CA TRP A 225 0.46 0.23 3.10
C TRP A 225 1.74 -0.51 3.49
N ASN A 226 2.33 -1.24 2.53
CA ASN A 226 3.55 -2.03 2.72
C ASN A 226 4.84 -1.19 2.64
N SER A 227 5.98 -1.81 2.94
CA SER A 227 7.32 -1.20 2.95
C SER A 227 7.81 -0.73 1.59
N PHE A 228 7.19 -1.16 0.49
CA PHE A 228 7.46 -0.65 -0.86
C PHE A 228 6.63 0.59 -1.22
N GLY A 229 5.74 1.04 -0.34
CA GLY A 229 4.85 2.16 -0.63
C GLY A 229 3.58 1.78 -1.38
N GLN A 230 3.27 0.49 -1.45
CA GLN A 230 2.14 -0.07 -2.20
C GLN A 230 1.14 -0.71 -1.24
N ILE A 231 0.04 -1.26 -1.78
CA ILE A 231 -0.98 -1.92 -0.97
C ILE A 231 -0.85 -3.42 -1.14
N ASP A 232 -0.80 -4.12 -0.02
CA ASP A 232 -0.96 -5.57 0.05
C ASP A 232 -2.33 -5.94 0.60
N TYR A 233 -2.79 -7.15 0.28
CA TYR A 233 -4.08 -7.68 0.70
C TYR A 233 -3.98 -9.05 1.34
N TYR A 234 -4.75 -9.28 2.38
CA TYR A 234 -4.88 -10.61 2.96
C TYR A 234 -6.24 -10.81 3.63
N THR A 235 -6.74 -12.04 3.57
CA THR A 235 -8.04 -12.41 4.16
C THR A 235 -7.80 -13.07 5.51
N MET A 236 -8.25 -12.41 6.58
CA MET A 236 -8.24 -12.95 7.95
C MET A 236 -9.61 -13.54 8.30
N LEU A 237 -9.67 -14.36 9.35
CA LEU A 237 -10.89 -14.85 9.97
C LEU A 237 -11.23 -14.00 11.19
N ARG A 238 -12.50 -13.61 11.31
CA ARG A 238 -13.01 -12.98 12.53
C ARG A 238 -13.10 -14.01 13.65
N SER A 239 -12.48 -13.70 14.78
CA SER A 239 -12.64 -14.48 16.01
C SER A 239 -14.02 -14.20 16.64
N VAL A 240 -14.57 -15.20 17.33
CA VAL A 240 -15.90 -15.10 17.98
C VAL A 240 -15.91 -14.08 19.12
N SER A 241 -14.75 -13.68 19.64
CA SER A 241 -14.63 -12.69 20.72
C SER A 241 -14.32 -11.30 20.18
N ASP A 242 -15.25 -10.34 20.36
CA ASP A 242 -14.93 -8.91 20.30
C ASP A 242 -14.60 -8.40 21.71
N THR A 243 -13.58 -7.56 21.82
CA THR A 243 -13.17 -6.96 23.11
C THR A 243 -13.71 -5.54 23.20
N PHE A 244 -14.56 -5.25 24.18
CA PHE A 244 -15.03 -3.89 24.45
C PHE A 244 -14.16 -3.22 25.52
N LYS A 245 -13.35 -2.23 25.13
CA LYS A 245 -12.47 -1.46 26.01
C LYS A 245 -13.14 -0.14 26.39
N VAL A 246 -13.15 0.20 27.68
CA VAL A 246 -13.75 1.45 28.19
C VAL A 246 -12.76 2.18 29.09
N ASP A 247 -12.43 3.41 28.74
CA ASP A 247 -11.64 4.33 29.58
C ASP A 247 -12.55 5.37 30.21
N LYS A 248 -12.42 5.58 31.52
CA LYS A 248 -13.21 6.56 32.27
C LYS A 248 -12.28 7.51 33.04
N THR A 249 -12.43 8.81 32.80
CA THR A 249 -11.80 9.84 33.63
C THR A 249 -12.80 10.31 34.68
N ARG A 250 -12.41 10.23 35.95
CA ARG A 250 -13.26 10.58 37.10
C ARG A 250 -12.61 11.65 37.94
N ILE A 251 -13.42 12.58 38.44
CA ILE A 251 -13.02 13.54 39.47
C ILE A 251 -13.73 13.19 40.78
N TYR A 252 -13.08 13.48 41.90
CA TYR A 252 -13.69 13.32 43.23
C TYR A 252 -14.26 14.67 43.69
N THR A 253 -15.53 14.69 44.05
CA THR A 253 -16.28 15.89 44.49
C THR A 253 -16.87 15.66 45.89
N GLN A 254 -17.47 16.69 46.48
CA GLN A 254 -18.17 16.57 47.78
C GLN A 254 -19.37 15.60 47.72
N GLU A 255 -19.92 15.35 46.53
CA GLU A 255 -20.98 14.36 46.28
C GLU A 255 -20.43 12.98 45.90
N GLY A 256 -19.11 12.79 45.89
CA GLY A 256 -18.42 11.56 45.47
C GLY A 256 -17.78 11.65 44.07
N TYR A 257 -17.47 10.50 43.49
CA TYR A 257 -16.86 10.44 42.15
C TYR A 257 -17.85 10.82 41.05
N LYS A 258 -17.51 11.83 40.24
CA LYS A 258 -18.20 12.16 38.98
C LYS A 258 -17.34 11.77 37.79
N THR A 259 -17.93 11.12 36.80
CA THR A 259 -17.25 10.81 35.53
C THR A 259 -17.36 12.03 34.63
N ILE A 260 -16.22 12.57 34.19
CA ILE A 260 -16.15 13.75 33.32
C ILE A 260 -15.80 13.38 31.87
N HIS A 261 -15.35 12.15 31.66
CA HIS A 261 -15.07 11.62 30.33
C HIS A 261 -15.23 10.10 30.34
N THR A 262 -15.92 9.57 29.33
CA THR A 262 -15.98 8.13 29.05
C THR A 262 -15.66 7.92 27.58
N ARG A 263 -14.75 6.99 27.31
CA ARG A 263 -14.39 6.52 25.97
C ARG A 263 -14.65 5.03 25.90
N GLY A 264 -15.29 4.56 24.84
CA GLY A 264 -15.51 3.15 24.58
C GLY A 264 -15.07 2.80 23.16
N GLU A 265 -14.32 1.73 23.00
CA GLU A 265 -13.87 1.20 21.71
C GLU A 265 -14.13 -0.31 21.65
N THR A 266 -14.64 -0.78 20.52
CA THR A 266 -14.79 -2.22 20.26
C THR A 266 -13.63 -2.66 19.39
N ALA A 267 -12.77 -3.50 19.94
CA ALA A 267 -11.70 -4.14 19.21
C ALA A 267 -12.20 -5.44 18.58
N MET A 268 -12.04 -5.55 17.27
CA MET A 268 -12.29 -6.77 16.51
C MET A 268 -11.01 -7.61 16.53
N ARG A 269 -11.14 -8.86 16.96
CA ARG A 269 -10.04 -9.82 16.97
C ARG A 269 -10.06 -10.64 15.70
N LEU A 270 -8.95 -10.65 14.98
CA LEU A 270 -8.76 -11.39 13.73
C LEU A 270 -7.62 -12.39 13.88
N ILE A 271 -7.79 -13.55 13.26
CA ILE A 271 -6.77 -14.59 13.18
C ILE A 271 -6.51 -14.94 11.71
N SER A 272 -5.26 -15.21 11.37
CA SER A 272 -4.97 -15.87 10.10
C SER A 272 -5.32 -17.36 10.20
N ASP A 273 -5.37 -18.03 9.04
CA ASP A 273 -5.20 -19.49 9.02
C ASP A 273 -3.78 -19.85 9.48
N PHE A 274 -3.49 -21.14 9.61
CA PHE A 274 -2.12 -21.60 9.74
C PHE A 274 -1.36 -21.36 8.43
N VAL A 275 -0.32 -20.53 8.50
CA VAL A 275 0.45 -20.07 7.35
C VAL A 275 1.91 -20.46 7.43
N THR A 276 2.58 -20.42 6.28
CA THR A 276 4.03 -20.63 6.14
C THR A 276 4.82 -19.46 6.73
N ALA A 277 6.11 -19.68 7.01
CA ALA A 277 7.02 -18.62 7.49
C ALA A 277 7.12 -17.42 6.52
N GLN A 278 7.11 -17.68 5.21
CA GLN A 278 7.10 -16.63 4.19
C GLN A 278 5.82 -15.78 4.28
N THR A 279 4.66 -16.44 4.33
CA THR A 279 3.37 -15.74 4.47
C THR A 279 3.31 -14.97 5.78
N MET A 280 3.77 -15.57 6.89
CA MET A 280 3.82 -14.91 8.20
C MET A 280 4.66 -13.63 8.16
N THR A 281 5.85 -13.69 7.55
CA THR A 281 6.73 -12.51 7.39
C THR A 281 6.00 -11.41 6.63
N TRP A 282 5.31 -11.76 5.55
CA TRP A 282 4.54 -10.82 4.76
C TRP A 282 3.34 -10.21 5.52
N ILE A 283 2.47 -11.03 6.11
CA ILE A 283 1.28 -10.51 6.82
C ILE A 283 1.64 -9.78 8.11
N SER A 284 2.79 -10.08 8.73
CA SER A 284 3.27 -9.38 9.94
C SER A 284 3.57 -7.90 9.69
N GLU A 285 3.83 -7.52 8.44
CA GLU A 285 4.07 -6.14 8.02
C GLU A 285 2.88 -5.23 8.33
N ILE A 286 1.66 -5.78 8.44
CA ILE A 286 0.46 -5.02 8.78
C ILE A 286 0.59 -4.25 10.10
N ILE A 287 1.39 -4.75 11.06
CA ILE A 287 1.61 -4.11 12.36
C ILE A 287 2.52 -2.88 12.24
N ALA A 288 3.49 -2.93 11.32
CA ALA A 288 4.37 -1.80 11.04
C ALA A 288 3.79 -0.84 9.99
N SER A 289 2.62 -1.17 9.44
CA SER A 289 2.02 -0.40 8.36
C SER A 289 1.54 0.97 8.86
N PRO A 290 1.84 2.06 8.13
CA PRO A 290 1.36 3.38 8.52
C PRO A 290 -0.17 3.52 8.45
N ARG A 291 -0.84 2.73 7.60
CA ARG A 291 -2.29 2.76 7.41
C ARG A 291 -2.81 1.38 6.99
N VAL A 292 -3.91 0.99 7.61
CA VAL A 292 -4.61 -0.29 7.35
C VAL A 292 -6.08 0.01 7.09
N TRP A 293 -6.70 -0.82 6.25
CA TRP A 293 -8.12 -0.73 5.94
C TRP A 293 -8.77 -2.13 5.87
N ILE A 294 -10.07 -2.16 6.17
CA ILE A 294 -10.95 -3.28 5.81
C ILE A 294 -11.56 -2.99 4.43
N ASP A 295 -11.46 -3.96 3.54
CA ASP A 295 -12.11 -3.95 2.23
C ASP A 295 -13.44 -4.70 2.28
N HIS A 296 -14.53 -3.96 2.12
CA HIS A 296 -15.89 -4.51 2.02
C HIS A 296 -16.32 -4.76 0.57
N GLY A 297 -15.39 -4.67 -0.39
CA GLY A 297 -15.63 -4.77 -1.82
C GLY A 297 -16.10 -3.46 -2.44
N ASN A 298 -17.17 -2.85 -1.91
CA ASN A 298 -17.72 -1.58 -2.41
C ASN A 298 -17.21 -0.34 -1.66
N ARG A 299 -16.56 -0.52 -0.51
CA ARG A 299 -16.02 0.56 0.32
C ARG A 299 -14.77 0.09 1.04
N ILE A 300 -13.90 1.04 1.34
CA ILE A 300 -12.69 0.86 2.13
C ILE A 300 -12.87 1.60 3.45
N GLU A 301 -12.75 0.89 4.57
CA GLU A 301 -12.91 1.44 5.91
C GLU A 301 -11.54 1.52 6.61
N PRO A 302 -11.06 2.71 7.01
CA PRO A 302 -9.80 2.83 7.71
C PRO A 302 -9.90 2.25 9.13
N VAL A 303 -8.89 1.46 9.50
CA VAL A 303 -8.77 0.82 10.81
C VAL A 303 -7.37 1.01 11.39
N GLU A 304 -7.28 0.94 12.72
CA GLU A 304 -6.02 0.98 13.45
C GLU A 304 -5.71 -0.40 14.03
N ILE A 305 -4.50 -0.89 13.81
CA ILE A 305 -4.02 -2.13 14.43
C ILE A 305 -3.51 -1.80 15.83
N VAL A 306 -4.13 -2.37 16.86
CA VAL A 306 -3.74 -2.12 18.27
C VAL A 306 -2.74 -3.14 18.80
N THR A 307 -2.47 -4.19 18.03
CA THR A 307 -1.45 -5.20 18.36
C THR A 307 -0.06 -4.65 18.08
N ASP A 308 0.81 -4.67 19.10
CA ASP A 308 2.15 -4.06 19.04
C ASP A 308 3.29 -5.07 18.78
N ARG A 309 2.99 -6.38 18.88
CA ARG A 309 3.98 -7.45 18.77
C ARG A 309 3.36 -8.75 18.27
N ILE A 310 4.16 -9.54 17.58
CA ILE A 310 3.83 -10.93 17.20
C ILE A 310 4.88 -11.82 17.83
N ILE A 311 4.43 -12.90 18.48
CA ILE A 311 5.31 -13.95 18.99
C ILE A 311 4.97 -15.22 18.22
N THR A 312 5.93 -15.73 17.45
CA THR A 312 5.81 -17.00 16.73
C THR A 312 6.47 -18.11 17.56
N SER A 313 5.77 -19.22 17.76
CA SER A 313 6.22 -20.30 18.67
C SER A 313 6.46 -21.66 17.98
N SER A 314 6.55 -21.72 16.65
CA SER A 314 6.89 -22.95 15.94
C SER A 314 7.54 -22.67 14.57
N ASP A 315 8.26 -23.65 14.02
CA ASP A 315 8.94 -23.50 12.72
C ASP A 315 8.04 -23.88 11.51
N ASN A 316 6.88 -24.52 11.74
CA ASN A 316 6.17 -25.21 10.65
C ASN A 316 4.80 -24.59 10.28
N LEU A 317 3.97 -24.24 11.26
CA LEU A 317 2.66 -23.64 11.02
C LEU A 317 2.45 -22.51 12.02
N LEU A 318 2.35 -21.29 11.48
CA LEU A 318 2.26 -20.06 12.25
C LEU A 318 0.87 -19.48 12.11
N GLN A 319 0.33 -18.94 13.20
CA GLN A 319 -0.92 -18.20 13.18
C GLN A 319 -0.66 -16.78 13.66
N LEU A 320 -1.12 -15.81 12.87
CA LEU A 320 -1.13 -14.42 13.26
C LEU A 320 -2.44 -14.14 13.98
N GLU A 321 -2.35 -13.45 15.11
CA GLU A 321 -3.50 -12.89 15.79
C GLU A 321 -3.29 -11.38 15.94
N ILE A 322 -4.29 -10.61 15.55
CA ILE A 322 -4.30 -9.15 15.68
C ILE A 322 -5.65 -8.68 16.20
N GLU A 323 -5.61 -7.59 16.97
CA GLU A 323 -6.76 -6.77 17.31
C GLU A 323 -6.72 -5.48 16.49
N LEU A 324 -7.89 -5.03 16.02
CA LEU A 324 -8.05 -3.74 15.35
C LEU A 324 -9.26 -2.98 15.88
N VAL A 325 -9.22 -1.65 15.73
CA VAL A 325 -10.33 -0.74 16.04
C VAL A 325 -10.62 0.16 14.84
N LYS A 326 -11.82 0.75 14.77
CA LYS A 326 -12.13 1.74 13.74
C LYS A 326 -11.23 2.98 13.92
N SER A 327 -10.70 3.53 12.83
CA SER A 327 -9.91 4.76 12.91
C SER A 327 -10.75 5.99 13.27
N GLU A 328 -12.06 5.95 13.00
CA GLU A 328 -12.99 7.02 13.37
C GLU A 328 -13.56 6.84 14.78
N ARG A 329 -13.40 7.90 15.58
CA ARG A 329 -13.68 7.93 17.02
C ARG A 329 -15.18 7.96 17.30
N THR A 330 -15.65 7.09 18.17
CA THR A 330 -16.97 7.27 18.81
C THR A 330 -16.78 8.02 20.13
N VAL A 331 -17.04 9.34 20.13
CA VAL A 331 -17.07 10.13 21.36
C VAL A 331 -18.49 10.14 21.88
N TYR A 332 -18.71 9.66 23.10
CA TYR A 332 -19.98 9.82 23.79
C TYR A 332 -19.96 11.16 24.53
N PRO A 333 -20.69 12.19 24.08
CA PRO A 333 -20.86 13.39 24.87
C PRO A 333 -21.70 13.03 26.09
N HIS A 334 -21.09 13.06 27.26
CA HIS A 334 -21.82 13.13 28.53
C HIS A 334 -21.59 14.53 29.09
N LEU A 335 -22.71 15.24 29.24
CA LEU A 335 -22.94 16.57 29.84
C LEU A 335 -21.74 17.26 30.50
#